data_AF-A0A9E0RY75-F1
#
_entry.id   AF-A0A9E0RY75-F1
#
_cell.length_a   1.000
_cell.length_b   1.000
_cell.length_c   1.000
_cell.angle_alpha   90.00
_cell.angle_beta   90.00
_cell.angle_gamma   90.00
#
_symmetry.space_group_name_H-M   'P 1'
#
loop_
_entity.id
_entity.type
_entity.pdbx_description
1 polymer ?
#
loop_
_entity_poly.entity_id
_entity_poly.type
_entity_poly.pdbx_seq_one_letter_code
_entity_poly.pdbx_strand_id
1 'polypeptide(L)'
;MADIQSSRFLTVLSGKKSSPVPIWMMRQAGRHLPEYLELRSRARDFLDFCYSPSMAAEATLQPIRRYDMDAAILFADILLVLDAAGLDVRFEKGVGPIVETVRDGNGLRGVATEKAVQRLSPVYETVERVRASLAADKALIGFCGSPWTVALYAIEGRGGTDKSMARIWAYQKPEALERLLSDLVEISAHYLAAQ
;
A
#
# COMPACT_ATOMS: atom_id res chain seq x y z
N MET A 1 -8.53 7.17 -20.17
CA MET A 1 -8.17 8.10 -19.08
C MET A 1 -9.47 8.64 -18.51
N ALA A 2 -9.69 8.53 -17.20
CA ALA A 2 -10.85 9.18 -16.57
C ALA A 2 -10.77 10.68 -16.86
N ASP A 3 -11.86 11.27 -17.34
CA ASP A 3 -11.89 12.71 -17.59
C ASP A 3 -11.69 13.43 -16.24
N ILE A 4 -10.51 14.03 -16.08
CA ILE A 4 -10.11 14.77 -14.88
C ILE A 4 -11.18 15.83 -14.52
N GLN A 5 -11.93 16.32 -15.51
CA GLN A 5 -13.01 17.29 -15.31
C GLN A 5 -14.23 16.74 -14.58
N SER A 6 -14.45 15.42 -14.59
CA SER A 6 -15.60 14.81 -13.92
C SER A 6 -15.41 14.63 -12.41
N SER A 7 -14.17 14.52 -11.92
CA SER A 7 -13.89 14.27 -10.51
C SER A 7 -13.60 15.55 -9.71
N ARG A 8 -14.42 15.80 -8.69
CA ARG A 8 -14.22 16.92 -7.74
C ARG A 8 -12.90 16.79 -6.99
N PHE A 9 -12.53 15.57 -6.60
CA PHE A 9 -11.28 15.28 -5.90
C PHE A 9 -10.06 15.67 -6.76
N LEU A 10 -10.00 15.20 -8.00
CA LEU A 10 -8.91 15.53 -8.92
C LEU A 10 -8.89 17.01 -9.29
N THR A 11 -10.07 17.63 -9.42
CA THR A 11 -10.20 19.09 -9.64
C THR A 11 -9.52 19.87 -8.51
N VAL A 12 -9.77 19.52 -7.25
CA VAL A 12 -9.13 20.19 -6.10
C VAL A 12 -7.63 19.95 -6.05
N LEU A 13 -7.17 18.72 -6.30
CA LEU A 13 -5.73 18.43 -6.36
C LEU A 13 -5.01 19.12 -7.53
N SER A 14 -5.73 19.49 -8.60
CA SER A 14 -5.20 20.31 -9.71
C SER A 14 -5.13 21.80 -9.40
N GLY A 15 -5.46 22.23 -8.17
CA GLY A 15 -5.41 23.62 -7.73
C GLY A 15 -6.69 24.43 -8.02
N LYS A 16 -7.76 23.79 -8.49
CA LYS A 16 -9.04 24.45 -8.76
C LYS A 16 -10.00 24.28 -7.58
N LYS A 17 -10.84 25.28 -7.32
CA LYS A 17 -11.89 25.17 -6.29
C LYS A 17 -13.03 24.28 -6.79
N SER A 18 -13.65 23.52 -5.89
CA SER A 18 -14.87 22.75 -6.15
C SER A 18 -15.88 22.99 -5.03
N SER A 19 -17.17 22.97 -5.38
CA SER A 19 -18.28 23.04 -4.43
C SER A 19 -19.31 21.97 -4.82
N PRO A 20 -19.69 21.05 -3.91
CA PRO A 20 -19.17 20.89 -2.55
C PRO A 20 -17.69 20.42 -2.53
N VAL A 21 -16.97 20.70 -1.43
CA VAL A 21 -15.59 20.22 -1.22
C VAL A 21 -15.58 18.68 -1.20
N PRO A 22 -14.68 18.02 -1.96
CA PRO A 22 -14.63 16.57 -2.00
C PRO A 22 -14.15 15.95 -0.69
N ILE A 23 -14.69 14.80 -0.31
CA ILE A 23 -14.34 14.07 0.92
C ILE A 23 -13.96 12.62 0.65
N TRP A 24 -12.94 12.16 1.36
CA TRP A 24 -12.60 10.75 1.56
C TRP A 24 -11.92 10.60 2.93
N MET A 25 -11.72 9.39 3.42
CA MET A 25 -11.11 9.16 4.73
C MET A 25 -9.99 8.13 4.68
N MET A 26 -8.87 8.43 5.36
CA MET A 26 -7.85 7.42 5.61
C MET A 26 -8.45 6.24 6.39
N ARG A 27 -8.15 5.01 5.95
CA ARG A 27 -8.73 3.78 6.49
C ARG A 27 -10.27 3.71 6.36
N GLN A 28 -10.84 4.31 5.32
CA GLN A 28 -12.28 4.19 5.01
C GLN A 28 -12.75 2.74 4.85
N ALA A 29 -11.91 1.86 4.29
CA ALA A 29 -12.13 0.41 4.31
C ALA A 29 -11.49 -0.16 5.59
N GLY A 30 -12.30 -0.61 6.54
CA GLY A 30 -11.76 -1.14 7.79
C GLY A 30 -12.78 -1.64 8.78
N ARG A 31 -12.28 -2.07 9.94
CA ARG A 31 -13.01 -2.78 11.01
C ARG A 31 -14.21 -2.05 11.63
N HIS A 32 -14.37 -0.76 11.32
CA HIS A 32 -15.56 0.00 11.74
C HIS A 32 -16.79 -0.36 10.87
N LEU A 33 -16.59 -1.01 9.72
CA LEU A 33 -17.66 -1.52 8.85
C LEU A 33 -17.94 -3.00 9.15
N PRO A 34 -19.18 -3.38 9.46
CA PRO A 34 -19.53 -4.79 9.66
C PRO A 34 -19.32 -5.64 8.39
N GLU A 35 -19.62 -5.10 7.21
CA GLU A 35 -19.40 -5.75 5.91
C GLU A 35 -17.91 -5.97 5.62
N TYR A 36 -17.02 -5.11 6.12
CA TYR A 36 -15.57 -5.34 6.03
C TYR A 36 -15.15 -6.50 6.93
N LEU A 37 -15.68 -6.56 8.16
CA LEU A 37 -15.37 -7.65 9.10
C LEU A 37 -15.84 -9.01 8.54
N GLU A 38 -17.03 -9.05 7.95
CA GLU A 38 -17.56 -10.24 7.30
C GLU A 38 -16.65 -10.67 6.14
N LEU A 39 -16.31 -9.76 5.23
CA LEU A 39 -15.42 -10.05 4.11
C LEU A 39 -14.04 -10.52 4.59
N ARG A 40 -13.46 -9.81 5.57
CA ARG A 40 -12.15 -10.09 6.16
C ARG A 40 -12.09 -11.50 6.77
N SER A 41 -13.19 -11.99 7.32
CA SER A 41 -13.29 -13.32 7.94
C SER A 41 -13.15 -14.48 6.95
N ARG A 42 -13.33 -14.20 5.64
CA ARG A 42 -13.23 -15.19 4.57
C ARG A 42 -11.79 -15.40 4.08
N ALA A 43 -10.88 -14.46 4.37
CA ALA A 43 -9.49 -14.55 3.99
C ALA A 43 -8.68 -15.29 5.07
N ARG A 44 -7.64 -16.01 4.66
CA ARG A 44 -6.78 -16.78 5.56
C ARG A 44 -6.01 -15.88 6.52
N ASP A 45 -5.36 -14.87 5.95
CA ASP A 45 -4.57 -13.89 6.66
C ASP A 45 -4.61 -12.56 5.90
N PHE A 46 -3.90 -11.54 6.41
CA PHE A 46 -4.04 -10.18 5.88
C PHE A 46 -3.36 -10.01 4.53
N LEU A 47 -2.25 -10.71 4.28
CA LEU A 47 -1.59 -10.68 2.99
C LEU A 47 -2.44 -11.40 1.95
N ASP A 48 -2.99 -12.56 2.27
CA ASP A 48 -3.96 -13.29 1.43
C ASP A 48 -5.14 -12.40 1.02
N PHE A 49 -5.63 -11.56 1.94
CA PHE A 49 -6.68 -10.60 1.64
C PHE A 49 -6.23 -9.49 0.69
N CYS A 50 -5.05 -8.92 0.88
CA CYS A 50 -4.48 -7.91 -0.03
C CYS A 50 -4.16 -8.48 -1.42
N TYR A 51 -3.75 -9.75 -1.50
CA TYR A 51 -3.42 -10.44 -2.75
C TYR A 51 -4.63 -11.11 -3.43
N SER A 52 -5.83 -11.02 -2.86
CA SER A 52 -7.07 -11.52 -3.45
C SER A 52 -7.82 -10.39 -4.15
N PRO A 53 -7.74 -10.25 -5.50
CA PRO A 53 -8.17 -9.03 -6.16
C PRO A 53 -9.67 -8.75 -6.04
N SER A 54 -10.48 -9.82 -6.03
CA SER A 54 -11.93 -9.71 -5.84
C SER A 54 -12.27 -9.22 -4.43
N MET A 55 -11.57 -9.71 -3.41
CA MET A 55 -11.81 -9.32 -2.03
C MET A 55 -11.28 -7.93 -1.73
N ALA A 56 -10.07 -7.59 -2.18
CA ALA A 56 -9.50 -6.26 -2.02
C ALA A 56 -10.35 -5.20 -2.75
N ALA A 57 -10.84 -5.50 -3.96
CA ALA A 57 -11.72 -4.59 -4.69
C ALA A 57 -13.05 -4.39 -3.96
N GLU A 58 -13.65 -5.47 -3.45
CA GLU A 58 -14.88 -5.38 -2.65
C GLU A 58 -14.66 -4.52 -1.40
N ALA A 59 -13.58 -4.73 -0.66
CA ALA A 59 -13.22 -3.92 0.50
C ALA A 59 -13.07 -2.43 0.16
N THR A 60 -12.41 -2.11 -0.96
CA THR A 60 -12.25 -0.73 -1.45
C THR A 60 -13.57 -0.04 -1.78
N LEU A 61 -14.56 -0.79 -2.31
CA LEU A 61 -15.83 -0.24 -2.79
C LEU A 61 -16.89 -0.11 -1.68
N GLN A 62 -16.77 -0.85 -0.57
CA GLN A 62 -17.73 -0.79 0.56
C GLN A 62 -17.98 0.65 1.06
N PRO A 63 -16.95 1.48 1.34
CA PRO A 63 -17.16 2.83 1.86
C PRO A 63 -17.76 3.76 0.82
N ILE A 64 -17.49 3.53 -0.47
CA ILE A 64 -18.09 4.29 -1.57
C ILE A 64 -19.60 4.07 -1.61
N ARG A 65 -20.04 2.81 -1.53
CA ARG A 65 -21.47 2.47 -1.50
C ARG A 65 -22.16 2.99 -0.23
N ARG A 66 -21.47 2.99 0.90
CA ARG A 66 -22.07 3.36 2.19
C ARG A 66 -22.15 4.87 2.41
N TYR A 67 -21.14 5.61 1.98
CA TYR A 67 -20.96 7.02 2.33
C TYR A 67 -20.88 7.96 1.13
N ASP A 68 -20.92 7.44 -0.10
CA ASP A 68 -20.81 8.21 -1.34
C ASP A 68 -19.56 9.12 -1.39
N MET A 69 -18.43 8.63 -0.87
CA MET A 69 -17.16 9.38 -0.86
C MET A 69 -16.72 9.74 -2.29
N ASP A 70 -15.96 10.84 -2.42
CA ASP A 70 -15.47 11.36 -3.70
C ASP A 70 -14.24 10.62 -4.25
N ALA A 71 -13.58 9.86 -3.38
CA ALA A 71 -12.45 9.03 -3.77
C ALA A 71 -12.48 7.68 -3.03
N ALA A 72 -12.12 6.64 -3.78
CA ALA A 72 -11.74 5.35 -3.25
C ALA A 72 -10.23 5.32 -3.06
N ILE A 73 -9.75 4.70 -2.00
CA ILE A 73 -8.34 4.35 -1.84
C ILE A 73 -8.19 2.83 -1.94
N LEU A 74 -7.20 2.40 -2.72
CA LEU A 74 -6.86 1.00 -2.90
C LEU A 74 -6.70 0.30 -1.54
N PHE A 75 -7.29 -0.88 -1.38
CA PHE A 75 -7.08 -1.71 -0.21
C PHE A 75 -5.82 -2.57 -0.43
N ALA A 76 -4.71 -2.11 0.11
CA ALA A 76 -3.42 -2.80 0.09
C ALA A 76 -2.66 -2.49 1.40
N ASP A 77 -1.42 -2.95 1.51
CA ASP A 77 -0.52 -2.59 2.61
C ASP A 77 0.80 -2.01 2.07
N ILE A 78 1.45 -1.14 2.84
CA ILE A 78 2.74 -0.56 2.45
C ILE A 78 3.89 -1.59 2.45
N LEU A 79 3.71 -2.71 3.16
CA LEU A 79 4.73 -3.76 3.30
C LEU A 79 4.68 -4.81 2.18
N LEU A 80 3.70 -4.74 1.27
CA LEU A 80 3.66 -5.63 0.09
C LEU A 80 4.92 -5.51 -0.76
N VAL A 81 5.57 -4.33 -0.78
CA VAL A 81 6.86 -4.11 -1.46
C VAL A 81 7.97 -4.99 -0.88
N LEU A 82 8.02 -5.18 0.45
CA LEU A 82 9.01 -6.05 1.10
C LEU A 82 8.71 -7.52 0.86
N ASP A 83 7.45 -7.92 0.96
CA ASP A 83 7.01 -9.28 0.66
C ASP A 83 7.34 -9.67 -0.79
N ALA A 84 7.01 -8.77 -1.73
CA ALA A 84 7.33 -8.93 -3.14
C ALA A 84 8.85 -9.01 -3.39
N ALA A 85 9.64 -8.22 -2.66
CA ALA A 85 11.11 -8.27 -2.67
C ALA A 85 11.70 -9.54 -2.02
N GLY A 86 10.85 -10.42 -1.47
CA GLY A 86 11.23 -11.73 -0.97
C GLY A 86 11.55 -11.79 0.52
N LEU A 87 11.26 -10.73 1.27
CA LEU A 87 11.31 -10.79 2.73
C LEU A 87 10.06 -11.48 3.25
N ASP A 88 10.22 -12.30 4.28
CA ASP A 88 9.08 -12.91 4.97
C ASP A 88 8.32 -11.86 5.80
N VAL A 89 7.11 -11.51 5.34
CA VAL A 89 6.20 -10.57 6.00
C VAL A 89 5.00 -11.33 6.56
N ARG A 90 4.67 -11.07 7.83
CA ARG A 90 3.48 -11.65 8.49
C ARG A 90 2.74 -10.61 9.30
N PHE A 91 1.42 -10.76 9.39
CA PHE A 91 0.57 -9.90 10.22
C PHE A 91 0.02 -10.71 11.38
N GLU A 92 0.55 -10.47 12.58
CA GLU A 92 0.13 -11.16 13.79
C GLU A 92 -0.96 -10.39 14.54
N LYS A 93 -2.03 -11.09 14.93
CA LYS A 93 -3.17 -10.49 15.63
C LYS A 93 -2.73 -9.96 17.00
N GLY A 94 -2.91 -8.65 17.22
CA GLY A 94 -2.54 -7.98 18.47
C GLY A 94 -1.09 -7.52 18.55
N VAL A 95 -0.23 -7.94 17.62
CA VAL A 95 1.19 -7.54 17.56
C VAL A 95 1.43 -6.57 16.41
N GLY A 96 0.84 -6.82 15.24
CA GLY A 96 1.05 -6.05 14.03
C GLY A 96 1.98 -6.78 13.03
N PRO A 97 2.59 -6.04 12.09
CA PRO A 97 3.47 -6.66 11.10
C PRO A 97 4.80 -7.08 11.72
N ILE A 98 5.21 -8.30 11.38
CA ILE A 98 6.53 -8.89 11.61
C ILE A 98 7.18 -9.08 10.26
N VAL A 99 8.44 -8.67 10.15
CA VAL A 99 9.20 -8.64 8.89
C VAL A 99 10.57 -9.25 9.13
N GLU A 100 11.01 -10.12 8.22
CA GLU A 100 12.39 -10.59 8.19
C GLU A 100 13.36 -9.41 8.10
N THR A 101 14.37 -9.37 8.99
CA THR A 101 15.31 -8.26 9.01
C THR A 101 16.37 -8.41 7.93
N VAL A 102 16.66 -7.31 7.24
CA VAL A 102 17.81 -7.25 6.32
C VAL A 102 19.11 -7.32 7.11
N ARG A 103 20.06 -8.14 6.64
CA ARG A 103 21.38 -8.30 7.26
C ARG A 103 22.41 -7.35 6.62
N ASP A 104 23.26 -6.80 7.49
CA ASP A 104 24.40 -5.91 7.27
C ASP A 104 24.94 -5.79 5.84
N GLY A 105 24.24 -5.01 5.00
CA GLY A 105 24.77 -4.51 3.73
C GLY A 105 24.29 -5.19 2.46
N ASN A 106 23.50 -6.26 2.54
CA ASN A 106 23.03 -6.97 1.36
C ASN A 106 21.79 -6.35 0.69
N GLY A 107 21.23 -5.23 1.17
CA GLY A 107 20.02 -4.64 0.58
C GLY A 107 18.88 -5.66 0.45
N LEU A 108 18.03 -5.49 -0.57
CA LEU A 108 16.98 -6.45 -0.94
C LEU A 108 17.48 -7.43 -2.03
N ARG A 109 18.67 -8.03 -1.86
CA ARG A 109 19.30 -8.88 -2.90
C ARG A 109 18.62 -10.24 -3.16
N GLY A 110 17.45 -10.52 -2.59
CA GLY A 110 16.75 -11.78 -2.80
C GLY A 110 16.05 -11.89 -4.16
N VAL A 111 15.62 -10.76 -4.75
CA VAL A 111 14.70 -10.73 -5.89
C VAL A 111 14.99 -9.50 -6.76
N ALA A 112 15.12 -9.69 -8.08
CA ALA A 112 15.25 -8.59 -9.03
C ALA A 112 14.00 -7.69 -9.02
N THR A 113 14.16 -6.38 -9.21
CA THR A 113 13.07 -5.38 -9.20
C THR A 113 11.90 -5.80 -10.09
N GLU A 114 12.16 -6.26 -11.30
CA GLU A 114 11.13 -6.67 -12.26
C GLU A 114 10.31 -7.84 -11.71
N LYS A 115 10.97 -8.80 -11.04
CA LYS A 115 10.32 -9.95 -10.43
C LYS A 115 9.50 -9.54 -9.19
N ALA A 116 9.98 -8.58 -8.41
CA ALA A 116 9.20 -8.01 -7.30
C ALA A 116 7.93 -7.32 -7.82
N VAL A 117 8.07 -6.48 -8.85
CA VAL A 117 6.94 -5.79 -9.49
C VAL A 117 5.93 -6.79 -10.09
N GLN A 118 6.39 -7.88 -10.70
CA GLN A 118 5.52 -8.94 -11.22
C GLN A 118 4.75 -9.66 -10.10
N ARG A 119 5.35 -9.89 -8.93
CA ARG A 119 4.66 -10.50 -7.79
C ARG A 119 3.52 -9.63 -7.25
N LEU A 120 3.54 -8.33 -7.53
CA LEU A 120 2.48 -7.39 -7.17
C LEU A 120 1.33 -7.35 -8.19
N SER A 121 1.33 -8.22 -9.22
CA SER A 121 0.26 -8.28 -10.22
C SER A 121 -1.17 -8.39 -9.67
N PRO A 122 -1.44 -9.11 -8.55
CA PRO A 122 -2.80 -9.13 -8.00
C PRO A 122 -3.28 -7.75 -7.53
N VAL A 123 -2.36 -6.87 -7.12
CA VAL A 123 -2.70 -5.49 -6.74
C VAL A 123 -3.12 -4.69 -7.97
N TYR A 124 -2.45 -4.85 -9.10
CA TYR A 124 -2.84 -4.17 -10.34
C TYR A 124 -4.20 -4.67 -10.85
N GLU A 125 -4.46 -5.97 -10.75
CA GLU A 125 -5.80 -6.53 -11.04
C GLU A 125 -6.87 -5.92 -10.12
N THR A 126 -6.54 -5.66 -8.86
CA THR A 126 -7.43 -4.96 -7.92
C THR A 126 -7.74 -3.55 -8.41
N VAL A 127 -6.73 -2.81 -8.86
CA VAL A 127 -6.91 -1.46 -9.43
C VAL A 127 -7.84 -1.49 -10.63
N GLU A 128 -7.64 -2.42 -11.57
CA GLU A 128 -8.51 -2.59 -12.74
C GLU A 128 -9.97 -2.86 -12.33
N ARG A 129 -10.18 -3.80 -11.41
CA ARG A 129 -11.52 -4.17 -10.91
C ARG A 129 -12.23 -3.01 -10.22
N VAL A 130 -11.51 -2.28 -9.36
CA VAL A 130 -12.07 -1.11 -8.67
C VAL A 130 -12.39 -0.04 -9.68
N ARG A 131 -11.48 0.28 -10.60
CA ARG A 131 -11.69 1.34 -11.59
C ARG A 131 -12.87 1.03 -12.50
N ALA A 132 -13.05 -0.22 -12.93
CA ALA A 132 -14.18 -0.65 -13.75
C ALA A 132 -15.53 -0.54 -13.01
N SER A 133 -15.53 -0.73 -11.69
CA SER A 133 -16.74 -0.69 -10.86
C SER A 133 -17.08 0.71 -10.34
N LEU A 134 -16.08 1.58 -10.25
CA LEU A 134 -16.19 2.90 -9.64
C LEU A 134 -16.76 3.90 -10.66
N ALA A 135 -17.71 4.74 -10.23
CA ALA A 135 -18.29 5.78 -11.08
C ALA A 135 -17.22 6.76 -11.60
N ALA A 136 -17.41 7.29 -12.81
CA ALA A 136 -16.40 8.06 -13.52
C ALA A 136 -15.99 9.35 -12.78
N ASP A 137 -16.91 9.94 -12.01
CA ASP A 137 -16.72 11.14 -11.19
C ASP A 137 -15.96 10.87 -9.87
N LYS A 138 -15.81 9.60 -9.48
CA LYS A 138 -15.06 9.22 -8.26
C LYS A 138 -13.61 8.89 -8.60
N ALA A 139 -12.69 9.45 -7.84
CA ALA A 139 -11.26 9.18 -8.00
C ALA A 139 -10.86 7.83 -7.41
N LEU A 140 -9.83 7.20 -7.95
CA LEU A 140 -9.14 6.06 -7.34
C LEU A 140 -7.73 6.49 -6.93
N ILE A 141 -7.41 6.33 -5.66
CA ILE A 141 -6.13 6.66 -5.06
C ILE A 141 -5.32 5.37 -4.95
N GLY A 142 -4.28 5.25 -5.78
CA GLY A 142 -3.18 4.32 -5.56
C GLY A 142 -2.24 4.84 -4.47
N PHE A 143 -1.42 3.97 -3.88
CA PHE A 143 -0.45 4.38 -2.87
C PHE A 143 0.72 3.40 -2.73
N CYS A 144 1.76 3.89 -2.06
CA CYS A 144 2.91 3.10 -1.63
C CYS A 144 3.47 3.72 -0.33
N GLY A 145 4.16 2.93 0.47
CA GLY A 145 4.94 3.44 1.60
C GLY A 145 6.15 4.25 1.11
N SER A 146 6.57 5.25 1.89
CA SER A 146 7.84 5.93 1.60
C SER A 146 9.01 4.95 1.77
N PRO A 147 10.08 5.05 0.95
CA PRO A 147 11.25 4.17 1.07
C PRO A 147 11.83 4.15 2.49
N TRP A 148 11.92 5.31 3.14
CA TRP A 148 12.37 5.39 4.53
C TRP A 148 11.45 4.63 5.49
N THR A 149 10.14 4.87 5.42
CA THR A 149 9.17 4.20 6.31
C THR A 149 9.21 2.68 6.13
N VAL A 150 9.29 2.20 4.89
CA VAL A 150 9.35 0.76 4.58
C VAL A 150 10.70 0.17 5.04
N ALA A 151 11.81 0.87 4.85
CA ALA A 151 13.12 0.48 5.36
C ALA A 151 13.13 0.31 6.88
N LEU A 152 12.40 1.13 7.64
CA LEU A 152 12.29 0.95 9.09
C LEU A 152 11.75 -0.44 9.45
N TYR A 153 10.78 -0.98 8.71
CA TYR A 153 10.29 -2.33 8.98
C TYR A 153 11.31 -3.40 8.62
N ALA A 154 12.01 -3.23 7.50
CA ALA A 154 13.07 -4.16 7.09
C ALA A 154 14.27 -4.16 8.05
N ILE A 155 14.59 -3.03 8.70
CA ILE A 155 15.70 -2.93 9.66
C ILE A 155 15.27 -3.38 11.06
N GLU A 156 14.08 -2.97 11.51
CA GLU A 156 13.60 -3.17 12.88
C GLU A 156 12.85 -4.48 13.07
N GLY A 157 12.40 -5.10 11.97
CA GLY A 157 11.63 -6.34 11.93
C GLY A 157 10.18 -6.23 12.40
N ARG A 158 9.75 -5.06 12.89
CA ARG A 158 8.37 -4.81 13.32
C ARG A 158 8.04 -3.32 13.45
N GLY A 159 6.75 -3.03 13.59
CA GLY A 159 6.25 -1.69 13.95
C GLY A 159 6.52 -1.33 15.41
N GLY A 160 6.30 -0.05 15.76
CA GLY A 160 6.28 0.41 17.16
C GLY A 160 7.62 0.45 17.90
N THR A 161 8.74 0.21 17.23
CA THR A 161 10.09 0.35 17.82
C THR A 161 10.52 1.81 17.97
N ASP A 162 11.55 2.06 18.78
CA ASP A 162 12.17 3.38 18.99
C ASP A 162 13.06 3.86 17.82
N LYS A 163 13.18 3.02 16.78
CA LYS A 163 13.98 3.26 15.56
C LYS A 163 15.48 3.35 15.83
N SER A 164 15.95 2.75 16.94
CA SER A 164 17.36 2.75 17.33
C SER A 164 18.24 2.04 16.31
N MET A 165 17.82 0.89 15.77
CA MET A 165 18.60 0.15 14.78
C MET A 165 18.69 0.90 13.46
N ALA A 166 17.60 1.50 12.98
CA ALA A 166 17.61 2.33 11.79
C ALA A 166 18.51 3.57 11.95
N ARG A 167 18.54 4.19 13.14
CA ARG A 167 19.48 5.28 13.44
C ARG A 167 20.93 4.79 13.44
N ILE A 168 21.22 3.63 14.05
CA ILE A 168 22.55 3.02 14.02
C ILE A 168 22.98 2.80 12.56
N TRP A 169 22.11 2.30 11.70
CA TRP A 169 22.41 2.16 10.27
C TRP A 169 22.70 3.50 9.61
N ALA A 170 21.91 4.53 9.87
CA ALA A 170 22.14 5.86 9.31
C ALA A 170 23.51 6.46 9.69
N TYR A 171 23.98 6.22 10.92
CA TYR A 171 25.26 6.76 11.39
C TYR A 171 26.47 5.86 11.11
N GLN A 172 26.30 4.54 11.22
CA GLN A 172 27.41 3.59 11.21
C GLN A 172 27.46 2.72 9.94
N LYS A 173 26.35 2.63 9.19
CA LYS A 173 26.24 1.81 7.96
C LYS A 173 25.55 2.60 6.83
N PRO A 174 25.95 3.85 6.53
CA PRO A 174 25.25 4.71 5.57
C PRO A 174 25.14 4.07 4.19
N GLU A 175 26.17 3.38 3.73
CA GLU A 175 26.12 2.69 2.43
C GLU A 175 25.13 1.52 2.40
N ALA A 176 24.97 0.79 3.51
CA ALA A 176 24.00 -0.30 3.60
C ALA A 176 22.57 0.25 3.57
N LEU A 177 22.35 1.37 4.27
CA LEU A 177 21.09 2.08 4.24
C LEU A 177 20.79 2.65 2.85
N GLU A 178 21.77 3.29 2.20
CA GLU A 178 21.63 3.83 0.85
C GLU A 178 21.27 2.74 -0.16
N ARG A 179 21.92 1.57 -0.09
CA ARG A 179 21.58 0.41 -0.93
C ARG A 179 20.13 -0.03 -0.72
N LEU A 180 19.71 -0.22 0.54
CA LEU A 180 18.33 -0.59 0.87
C LEU A 180 17.31 0.43 0.36
N LEU A 181 17.59 1.72 0.57
CA LEU A 181 16.70 2.79 0.12
C LEU A 181 16.64 2.85 -1.42
N SER A 182 17.76 2.63 -2.11
CA SER A 182 17.80 2.59 -3.57
C SER A 182 16.94 1.45 -4.13
N ASP A 183 17.08 0.24 -3.57
CA ASP A 183 16.24 -0.90 -3.95
C ASP A 183 14.74 -0.60 -3.74
N LEU A 184 14.40 0.01 -2.60
CA LEU A 184 13.02 0.39 -2.28
C LEU A 184 12.48 1.50 -3.17
N VAL A 185 13.30 2.49 -3.54
CA VAL A 185 12.91 3.56 -4.49
C VAL A 185 12.55 2.94 -5.83
N GLU A 186 13.40 2.08 -6.38
CA GLU A 186 13.18 1.44 -7.68
C GLU A 186 11.89 0.61 -7.68
N ILE A 187 11.71 -0.28 -6.69
CA ILE A 187 10.49 -1.11 -6.62
C ILE A 187 9.25 -0.24 -6.41
N SER A 188 9.32 0.76 -5.52
CA SER A 188 8.18 1.64 -5.22
C SER A 188 7.77 2.50 -6.43
N ALA A 189 8.74 3.00 -7.20
CA ALA A 189 8.47 3.79 -8.40
C ALA A 189 7.74 2.96 -9.46
N HIS A 190 8.24 1.75 -9.76
CA HIS A 190 7.59 0.84 -10.70
C HIS A 190 6.22 0.39 -10.20
N TYR A 191 6.09 0.10 -8.90
CA TYR A 191 4.82 -0.28 -8.30
C TYR A 191 3.76 0.83 -8.37
N LEU A 192 4.14 2.08 -8.11
CA LEU A 192 3.23 3.23 -8.24
C LEU A 192 2.86 3.52 -9.69
N ALA A 193 3.80 3.37 -10.63
CA ALA A 193 3.55 3.62 -12.04
C ALA A 193 2.66 2.54 -12.69
N ALA A 194 2.65 1.33 -12.14
CA ALA A 194 1.82 0.22 -12.59
C ALA A 194 0.41 0.18 -11.99
N GLN A 195 0.14 0.98 -10.95
CA GLN A 195 -1.22 1.21 -10.41
C GLN A 195 -1.98 2.19 -11.30
#